data_AF-A0A661YTR7-F1
#
_entry.id   AF-A0A661YTR7-F1
#
_cell.length_a   1.000
_cell.length_b   1.000
_cell.length_c   1.000
_cell.angle_alpha   90.00
_cell.angle_beta   90.00
_cell.angle_gamma   90.00
#
_symmetry.space_group_name_H-M   'P 1'
#
loop_
_entity.id
_entity.type
_entity.pdbx_description
1 polymer ?
#
loop_
_entity_poly.entity_id
_entity_poly.type
_entity_poly.pdbx_seq_one_letter_code
_entity_poly.pdbx_strand_id
1 'polypeptide(L)'
;MNIFKRQSSHVGIKGYFYPVKTSISMNYPDPIDPRKLDLVMRDHDHAIYYADKVLATPGGKEIADPDIRLLKHILAKLTIYGEINVCSVNSFALFCYQRDYIEQGEDRLLDGFANAFNDDPLVQLILGKGSSLLDAEKALSYLEDHPAVLNLIFWGMPEVGRRLKVFVDELTEGKGGDLPEPEEMLSVIKESYEGLMDAQKAAINLLSCIHASGMMLPLMLLMGKMTPSEYATAAMAINLGYEMRGEAPGTCKLYSREVSHFKVDRKQPEQAYKELHSHAIKALEHISFFTGRGSGLEPGIRDLIGAGESYNLEFKTSLRWDVRQEKKNPAIEHSSLKTISAFLNSSGGHLLIGVEDNGRVEGVEIDKFENDDKFLLHFWNLVKSSMGQEVTPYIRSKLEKVDGGTVCHVRCVRSPAPVFLRQKGFGEEFYIRTGPSSASLEIREALNYISERFPVK
;
A
#
# COMPACT_ATOMS: atom_id res chain seq x y z
N MET A 1 -63.42 -9.35 4.58
CA MET A 1 -62.73 -10.11 3.53
C MET A 1 -61.46 -9.34 3.16
N ASN A 2 -60.31 -9.92 3.52
CA ASN A 2 -58.92 -9.62 3.13
C ASN A 2 -58.40 -8.17 3.19
N ILE A 3 -57.59 -7.82 4.19
CA ILE A 3 -56.14 -8.12 4.34
C ILE A 3 -55.31 -7.38 3.27
N PHE A 4 -54.68 -6.29 3.69
CA PHE A 4 -53.25 -6.02 3.46
C PHE A 4 -52.76 -5.02 4.52
N LYS A 5 -52.38 -5.56 5.69
CA LYS A 5 -51.46 -4.86 6.59
C LYS A 5 -50.13 -4.77 5.85
N ARG A 6 -49.71 -3.56 5.47
CA ARG A 6 -48.31 -3.29 5.14
C ARG A 6 -47.47 -3.61 6.37
N GLN A 7 -46.82 -4.78 6.37
CA GLN A 7 -45.67 -5.01 7.24
C GLN A 7 -44.58 -4.03 6.79
N SER A 8 -44.26 -3.08 7.66
CA SER A 8 -43.01 -2.35 7.63
C SER A 8 -41.88 -3.36 7.87
N SER A 9 -41.30 -3.89 6.80
CA SER A 9 -40.03 -4.61 6.88
C SER A 9 -38.94 -3.58 7.16
N HIS A 10 -38.66 -3.35 8.45
CA HIS A 10 -37.35 -2.88 8.85
C HIS A 10 -36.34 -3.91 8.36
N VAL A 11 -35.70 -3.63 7.22
CA VAL A 11 -34.52 -4.37 6.78
C VAL A 11 -33.39 -3.89 7.67
N GLY A 12 -33.35 -4.43 8.89
CA GLY A 12 -32.14 -4.39 9.70
C GLY A 12 -31.09 -5.22 8.96
N ILE A 13 -30.07 -4.56 8.44
CA ILE A 13 -28.86 -5.19 7.90
C ILE A 13 -28.36 -6.11 9.01
N LYS A 14 -28.49 -7.42 8.80
CA LYS A 14 -28.11 -8.44 9.77
C LYS A 14 -26.59 -8.46 9.82
N GLY A 15 -26.03 -7.90 10.89
CA GLY A 15 -24.60 -7.96 11.17
C GLY A 15 -24.07 -9.38 11.18
N TYR A 16 -22.80 -9.52 10.78
CA TYR A 16 -22.01 -10.73 10.84
C TYR A 16 -22.07 -11.33 12.26
N PHE A 17 -22.68 -12.50 12.42
CA PHE A 17 -22.83 -13.18 13.71
C PHE A 17 -21.51 -13.84 14.14
N TYR A 18 -20.97 -13.44 15.30
CA TYR A 18 -19.73 -14.01 15.89
C TYR A 18 -19.98 -14.60 17.29
N PRO A 19 -19.85 -15.92 17.51
CA PRO A 19 -19.65 -16.51 18.84
C PRO A 19 -18.17 -16.48 19.28
N VAL A 20 -17.96 -16.56 20.60
CA VAL A 20 -16.76 -16.16 21.36
C VAL A 20 -16.02 -17.36 21.97
N LYS A 21 -14.68 -17.36 21.85
CA LYS A 21 -13.65 -17.84 22.80
C LYS A 21 -12.43 -16.93 22.59
N THR A 22 -11.59 -16.49 23.53
CA THR A 22 -11.40 -16.65 24.99
C THR A 22 -10.80 -15.30 25.47
N SER A 23 -10.85 -15.00 26.77
CA SER A 23 -10.34 -13.77 27.38
C SER A 23 -8.96 -13.30 26.86
N ILE A 24 -8.82 -12.02 26.53
CA ILE A 24 -7.51 -11.37 26.29
C ILE A 24 -6.63 -11.62 27.51
N SER A 25 -5.60 -12.44 27.36
CA SER A 25 -4.60 -12.71 28.40
C SER A 25 -3.23 -12.28 27.88
N MET A 26 -2.99 -10.98 27.89
CA MET A 26 -1.67 -10.43 27.59
C MET A 26 -0.74 -10.64 28.78
N ASN A 27 0.49 -11.08 28.53
CA ASN A 27 1.51 -11.26 29.57
C ASN A 27 2.40 -10.02 29.76
N TYR A 28 1.94 -8.87 29.29
CA TYR A 28 2.58 -7.57 29.35
C TYR A 28 1.53 -6.48 29.64
N PRO A 29 1.94 -5.33 30.21
CA PRO A 29 1.06 -4.18 30.40
C PRO A 29 0.80 -3.44 29.08
N ASP A 30 -0.27 -2.64 29.04
CA ASP A 30 -0.56 -1.67 27.99
C ASP A 30 -0.76 -0.29 28.66
N PRO A 31 0.09 0.71 28.38
CA PRO A 31 1.22 0.70 27.45
C PRO A 31 2.41 -0.15 27.93
N ILE A 32 3.20 -0.66 26.98
CA ILE A 32 4.48 -1.34 27.21
C ILE A 32 5.58 -0.35 27.58
N ASP A 33 6.46 -0.77 28.50
CA ASP A 33 7.72 -0.07 28.77
C ASP A 33 8.80 -0.54 27.78
N PRO A 34 9.26 0.32 26.84
CA PRO A 34 10.22 -0.08 25.82
C PRO A 34 11.56 -0.57 26.37
N ARG A 35 11.96 -0.14 27.58
CA ARG A 35 13.23 -0.53 28.20
C ARG A 35 13.27 -2.00 28.63
N LYS A 36 12.11 -2.64 28.66
CA LYS A 36 11.95 -4.05 29.01
C LYS A 36 11.80 -4.93 27.76
N LEU A 37 11.75 -4.35 26.57
CA LEU A 37 11.67 -5.11 25.32
C LEU A 37 13.06 -5.56 24.90
N ASP A 38 13.17 -6.83 24.51
CA ASP A 38 14.39 -7.39 23.93
C ASP A 38 14.05 -8.32 22.76
N LEU A 39 14.97 -8.47 21.80
CA LEU A 39 14.86 -9.41 20.69
C LEU A 39 15.97 -10.44 20.81
N VAL A 40 15.58 -11.65 21.17
CA VAL A 40 16.51 -12.74 21.50
C VAL A 40 16.53 -13.75 20.36
N MET A 41 17.73 -14.13 19.93
CA MET A 41 17.95 -15.26 19.02
C MET A 41 17.91 -16.56 19.82
N ARG A 42 17.15 -17.54 19.33
CA ARG A 42 17.05 -18.89 19.87
C ARG A 42 17.57 -19.89 18.85
N ASP A 43 17.55 -21.18 19.20
CA ASP A 43 18.11 -22.24 18.36
C ASP A 43 17.48 -22.35 16.96
N HIS A 44 16.20 -21.99 16.83
CA HIS A 44 15.42 -22.20 15.59
C HIS A 44 14.65 -20.96 15.09
N ASP A 45 14.58 -19.91 15.91
CA ASP A 45 13.83 -18.69 15.62
C ASP A 45 14.37 -17.50 16.41
N HIS A 46 13.69 -16.36 16.28
CA HIS A 46 13.89 -15.20 17.13
C HIS A 46 12.59 -14.93 17.87
N ALA A 47 12.67 -14.32 19.05
CA ALA A 47 11.48 -13.96 19.81
C ALA A 47 11.64 -12.63 20.53
N ILE A 48 10.54 -11.90 20.65
CA ILE A 48 10.47 -10.67 21.45
C ILE A 48 10.18 -11.05 22.89
N TYR A 49 10.98 -10.54 23.81
CA TYR A 49 10.80 -10.68 25.26
C TYR A 49 10.30 -9.36 25.85
N TYR A 50 9.54 -9.48 26.94
CA TYR A 50 9.23 -8.39 27.85
C TYR A 50 9.69 -8.78 29.26
N ALA A 51 10.70 -8.07 29.76
CA ALA A 51 11.46 -8.44 30.96
C ALA A 51 12.03 -9.86 30.84
N ASP A 52 11.57 -10.81 31.66
CA ASP A 52 12.06 -12.19 31.75
C ASP A 52 11.21 -13.19 30.97
N LYS A 53 10.12 -12.73 30.31
CA LYS A 53 9.16 -13.61 29.63
C LYS A 53 9.04 -13.28 28.16
N VAL A 54 8.80 -14.31 27.36
CA VAL A 54 8.48 -14.17 25.93
C VAL A 54 7.18 -13.39 25.79
N LEU A 55 7.17 -12.33 25.00
CA LEU A 55 5.96 -11.59 24.67
C LEU A 55 4.97 -12.54 23.96
N ALA A 56 3.68 -12.50 24.30
CA ALA A 56 2.67 -13.37 23.70
C ALA A 56 1.48 -12.62 23.08
N THR A 57 0.97 -13.07 21.94
CA THR A 57 -0.27 -12.57 21.35
C THR A 57 -1.44 -12.64 22.34
N PRO A 58 -2.55 -11.92 22.11
CA PRO A 58 -3.75 -12.06 22.96
C PRO A 58 -4.30 -13.49 23.02
N GLY A 59 -4.10 -14.30 21.97
CA GLY A 59 -4.41 -15.74 21.93
C GLY A 59 -3.38 -16.64 22.62
N GLY A 60 -2.31 -16.07 23.19
CA GLY A 60 -1.29 -16.80 23.96
C GLY A 60 -0.17 -17.44 23.13
N LYS A 61 -0.03 -17.08 21.85
CA LYS A 61 1.08 -17.53 21.00
C LYS A 61 2.31 -16.67 21.23
N GLU A 62 3.50 -17.24 21.20
CA GLU A 62 4.71 -16.44 21.34
C GLU A 62 4.89 -15.47 20.16
N ILE A 63 5.37 -14.26 20.44
CA ILE A 63 5.82 -13.31 19.41
C ILE A 63 7.20 -13.75 18.94
N ALA A 64 7.22 -14.84 18.19
CA ALA A 64 8.41 -15.51 17.67
C ALA A 64 8.24 -15.83 16.18
N ASP A 65 9.35 -15.78 15.44
CA ASP A 65 9.40 -16.03 14.01
C ASP A 65 10.82 -16.40 13.56
N PRO A 66 10.99 -17.36 12.64
CA PRO A 66 12.27 -17.62 12.00
C PRO A 66 12.85 -16.38 11.31
N ASP A 67 11.98 -15.53 10.73
CA ASP A 67 12.38 -14.29 10.08
C ASP A 67 12.44 -13.12 11.06
N ILE A 68 13.68 -12.75 11.41
CA ILE A 68 13.97 -11.62 12.28
C ILE A 68 13.48 -10.27 11.72
N ARG A 69 13.24 -10.12 10.41
CA ARG A 69 12.85 -8.85 9.78
C ARG A 69 11.50 -8.36 10.30
N LEU A 70 10.51 -9.26 10.35
CA LEU A 70 9.17 -8.95 10.84
C LEU A 70 9.21 -8.59 12.33
N LEU A 71 9.95 -9.37 13.12
CA LEU A 71 10.07 -9.11 14.56
C LEU A 71 10.79 -7.81 14.86
N LYS A 72 11.85 -7.45 14.10
CA LYS A 72 12.49 -6.13 14.21
C LYS A 72 11.52 -5.01 13.89
N HIS A 73 10.71 -5.17 12.85
CA HIS A 73 9.69 -4.18 12.50
C HIS A 73 8.67 -4.02 13.63
N ILE A 74 8.12 -5.12 14.16
CA ILE A 74 7.18 -5.12 15.29
C ILE A 74 7.82 -4.46 16.52
N LEU A 75 9.03 -4.89 16.90
CA LEU A 75 9.77 -4.36 18.04
C LEU A 75 9.98 -2.83 17.92
N ALA A 76 10.35 -2.34 16.74
CA ALA A 76 10.54 -0.91 16.52
C ALA A 76 9.24 -0.12 16.75
N LYS A 77 8.10 -0.64 16.29
CA LYS A 77 6.80 0.00 16.49
C LYS A 77 6.39 0.00 17.97
N LEU A 78 6.53 -1.14 18.66
CA LEU A 78 6.25 -1.23 20.10
C LEU A 78 7.15 -0.28 20.91
N THR A 79 8.41 -0.12 20.49
CA THR A 79 9.37 0.79 21.15
C THR A 79 9.00 2.26 20.97
N ILE A 80 8.54 2.65 19.78
CA ILE A 80 8.22 4.06 19.46
C ILE A 80 6.91 4.50 20.10
N TYR A 81 5.86 3.66 20.02
CA TYR A 81 4.51 4.06 20.41
C TYR A 81 4.14 3.60 21.82
N GLY A 82 4.68 2.47 22.30
CA GLY A 82 4.36 1.87 23.60
C GLY A 82 2.94 1.29 23.72
N GLU A 83 1.95 1.91 23.06
CA GLU A 83 0.55 1.49 23.07
C GLU A 83 0.30 0.28 22.18
N ILE A 84 -0.55 -0.63 22.68
CA ILE A 84 -0.92 -1.85 21.96
C ILE A 84 -2.38 -1.77 21.54
N ASN A 85 -2.58 -1.53 20.25
CA ASN A 85 -3.90 -1.58 19.67
C ASN A 85 -4.03 -2.78 18.72
N VAL A 86 -4.52 -3.91 19.24
CA VAL A 86 -4.83 -5.12 18.45
C VAL A 86 -6.12 -5.00 17.63
N CYS A 87 -6.88 -3.93 17.83
CA CYS A 87 -8.10 -3.61 17.09
C CYS A 87 -7.88 -2.53 16.02
N SER A 88 -6.63 -2.24 15.64
CA SER A 88 -6.28 -1.33 14.54
C SER A 88 -5.42 -2.04 13.48
N VAL A 89 -5.28 -1.43 12.30
CA VAL A 89 -4.41 -1.98 11.25
C VAL A 89 -2.97 -1.53 11.53
N ASN A 90 -2.18 -2.44 12.09
CA ASN A 90 -0.74 -2.29 12.31
C ASN A 90 -0.05 -3.65 12.29
N SER A 91 1.27 -3.65 12.21
CA SER A 91 2.08 -4.86 12.04
C SER A 91 1.96 -5.83 13.22
N PHE A 92 1.77 -5.31 14.44
CA PHE A 92 1.56 -6.15 15.62
C PHE A 92 0.17 -6.82 15.58
N ALA A 93 -0.88 -6.06 15.25
CA ALA A 93 -2.24 -6.59 15.12
C ALA A 93 -2.38 -7.61 13.99
N LEU A 94 -1.74 -7.35 12.84
CA LEU A 94 -1.71 -8.28 11.70
C LEU A 94 -0.99 -9.59 12.06
N PHE A 95 0.17 -9.49 12.74
CA PHE A 95 0.88 -10.67 13.26
C PHE A 95 0.01 -11.46 14.25
N CYS A 96 -0.58 -10.79 15.23
CA CYS A 96 -1.44 -11.44 16.22
C CYS A 96 -2.63 -12.13 15.56
N TYR A 97 -3.32 -11.46 14.63
CA TYR A 97 -4.47 -12.02 13.95
C TYR A 97 -4.11 -13.24 13.11
N GLN A 98 -2.98 -13.20 12.40
CA GLN A 98 -2.47 -14.33 11.64
C GLN A 98 -2.20 -15.55 12.55
N ARG A 99 -1.45 -15.35 13.65
CA ARG A 99 -1.07 -16.43 14.57
C ARG A 99 -2.25 -17.01 15.36
N ASP A 100 -3.15 -16.14 15.81
CA ASP A 100 -4.24 -16.52 16.71
C ASP A 100 -5.45 -17.11 15.98
N TYR A 101 -5.70 -16.68 14.73
CA TYR A 101 -6.88 -17.08 13.98
C TYR A 101 -6.53 -17.89 12.73
N ILE A 102 -5.89 -17.27 11.74
CA ILE A 102 -5.70 -17.88 10.41
C ILE A 102 -4.87 -19.17 10.49
N GLU A 103 -3.73 -19.14 11.16
CA GLU A 103 -2.87 -20.33 11.32
C GLU A 103 -3.48 -21.42 12.21
N GLN A 104 -4.55 -21.11 12.95
CA GLN A 104 -5.32 -22.09 13.71
C GLN A 104 -6.48 -22.68 12.88
N GLY A 105 -6.63 -22.28 11.62
CA GLY A 105 -7.75 -22.65 10.75
C GLY A 105 -9.04 -21.88 11.03
N GLU A 106 -8.98 -20.82 11.84
CA GLU A 106 -10.12 -19.94 12.13
C GLU A 106 -10.16 -18.77 11.12
N ASP A 107 -10.60 -19.05 9.90
CA ASP A 107 -10.80 -18.02 8.87
C ASP A 107 -12.29 -17.64 8.76
N ARG A 108 -12.66 -16.56 9.44
CA ARG A 108 -14.06 -16.15 9.56
C ARG A 108 -14.67 -15.68 8.25
N LEU A 109 -13.86 -15.07 7.39
CA LEU A 109 -14.31 -14.67 6.07
C LEU A 109 -14.58 -15.90 5.22
N LEU A 110 -13.77 -16.95 5.34
CA LEU A 110 -14.02 -18.23 4.67
C LEU A 110 -15.25 -18.96 5.22
N ASP A 111 -15.45 -18.99 6.54
CA ASP A 111 -16.62 -19.61 7.19
C ASP A 111 -17.94 -18.95 6.74
N GLY A 112 -17.91 -17.62 6.55
CA GLY A 112 -19.05 -16.79 6.15
C GLY A 112 -19.02 -16.35 4.69
N PHE A 113 -18.23 -16.99 3.83
CA PHE A 113 -17.83 -16.43 2.52
C PHE A 113 -19.00 -16.03 1.63
N ALA A 114 -20.01 -16.89 1.50
CA ALA A 114 -21.17 -16.59 0.66
C ALA A 114 -21.96 -15.37 1.17
N ASN A 115 -22.07 -15.19 2.50
CA ASN A 115 -22.71 -14.01 3.06
C ASN A 115 -21.83 -12.77 2.87
N ALA A 116 -20.53 -12.87 3.13
CA ALA A 116 -19.59 -11.77 2.93
C ALA A 116 -19.56 -11.30 1.47
N PHE A 117 -19.60 -12.23 0.51
CA PHE A 117 -19.68 -11.95 -0.92
C PHE A 117 -21.01 -11.30 -1.29
N ASN A 118 -22.14 -11.88 -0.86
CA ASN A 118 -23.45 -11.33 -1.17
C ASN A 118 -23.65 -9.95 -0.55
N ASP A 119 -23.14 -9.67 0.65
CA ASP A 119 -23.30 -8.39 1.32
C ASP A 119 -22.23 -7.36 0.92
N ASP A 120 -21.29 -7.72 0.04
CA ASP A 120 -20.19 -6.85 -0.38
C ASP A 120 -20.71 -5.67 -1.24
N PRO A 121 -20.36 -4.40 -0.89
CA PRO A 121 -20.82 -3.22 -1.62
C PRO A 121 -20.43 -3.20 -3.11
N LEU A 122 -19.26 -3.73 -3.46
CA LEU A 122 -18.79 -3.79 -4.84
C LEU A 122 -19.49 -4.90 -5.63
N VAL A 123 -19.76 -6.05 -5.00
CA VAL A 123 -20.56 -7.12 -5.62
C VAL A 123 -21.99 -6.66 -5.89
N GLN A 124 -22.62 -5.99 -4.92
CA GLN A 124 -23.97 -5.44 -5.10
C GLN A 124 -24.05 -4.42 -6.24
N LEU A 125 -22.98 -3.64 -6.45
CA LEU A 125 -22.85 -2.71 -7.57
C LEU A 125 -22.74 -3.44 -8.92
N ILE A 126 -21.89 -4.47 -9.00
CA ILE A 126 -21.72 -5.28 -10.23
C ILE A 126 -23.05 -5.95 -10.62
N LEU A 127 -23.75 -6.52 -9.65
CA LEU A 127 -24.99 -7.26 -9.90
C LEU A 127 -26.21 -6.36 -10.20
N GLY A 128 -26.02 -5.04 -10.27
CA GLY A 128 -27.10 -4.07 -10.52
C GLY A 128 -28.16 -4.01 -9.41
N LYS A 129 -27.87 -4.57 -8.24
CA LYS A 129 -28.77 -4.58 -7.06
C LYS A 129 -28.61 -3.32 -6.19
N GLY A 130 -27.53 -2.55 -6.40
CA GLY A 130 -27.33 -1.21 -5.86
C GLY A 130 -27.26 -0.15 -6.96
N SER A 131 -27.91 1.00 -6.75
CA SER A 131 -27.92 2.09 -7.74
C SER A 131 -26.63 2.91 -7.78
N SER A 132 -25.90 3.00 -6.65
CA SER A 132 -24.63 3.72 -6.51
C SER A 132 -24.04 3.46 -5.12
N LEU A 133 -22.72 3.58 -4.97
CA LEU A 133 -22.05 3.57 -3.65
C LEU A 133 -22.43 4.81 -2.81
N LEU A 134 -22.77 5.92 -3.47
CA LEU A 134 -23.22 7.18 -2.88
C LEU A 134 -24.60 7.60 -3.40
N ASP A 135 -25.43 8.13 -2.51
CA ASP A 135 -26.67 8.82 -2.89
C ASP A 135 -26.30 10.13 -3.59
N ALA A 136 -26.55 10.23 -4.90
CA ALA A 136 -26.03 11.33 -5.73
C ALA A 136 -26.52 12.71 -5.28
N GLU A 137 -27.77 12.84 -4.84
CA GLU A 137 -28.36 14.11 -4.40
C GLU A 137 -27.77 14.56 -3.06
N LYS A 138 -27.69 13.63 -2.09
CA LYS A 138 -27.04 13.90 -0.79
C LYS A 138 -25.53 14.11 -0.93
N ALA A 139 -24.90 13.37 -1.83
CA ALA A 139 -23.49 13.51 -2.12
C ALA A 139 -23.21 14.88 -2.74
N LEU A 140 -23.96 15.31 -3.76
CA LEU A 140 -23.79 16.64 -4.36
C LEU A 140 -23.92 17.75 -3.30
N SER A 141 -24.97 17.73 -2.48
CA SER A 141 -25.15 18.71 -1.40
C SER A 141 -24.00 18.70 -0.38
N TYR A 142 -23.49 17.52 -0.01
CA TYR A 142 -22.37 17.40 0.92
C TYR A 142 -21.04 17.87 0.30
N LEU A 143 -20.85 17.58 -0.99
CA LEU A 143 -19.62 17.83 -1.73
C LEU A 143 -19.48 19.30 -2.16
N GLU A 144 -20.58 20.04 -2.30
CA GLU A 144 -20.58 21.50 -2.48
C GLU A 144 -19.86 22.22 -1.33
N ASP A 145 -20.04 21.75 -0.10
CA ASP A 145 -19.41 22.30 1.10
C ASP A 145 -18.00 21.72 1.37
N HIS A 146 -17.62 20.62 0.71
CA HIS A 146 -16.37 19.88 0.97
C HIS A 146 -15.64 19.51 -0.34
N PRO A 147 -15.10 20.50 -1.09
CA PRO A 147 -14.57 20.31 -2.45
C PRO A 147 -13.37 19.36 -2.52
N ALA A 148 -12.61 19.21 -1.44
CA ALA A 148 -11.49 18.26 -1.36
C ALA A 148 -11.97 16.80 -1.45
N VAL A 149 -13.13 16.48 -0.87
CA VAL A 149 -13.76 15.15 -0.96
C VAL A 149 -14.28 14.89 -2.36
N LEU A 150 -14.80 15.93 -3.01
CA LEU A 150 -15.28 15.84 -4.39
C LEU A 150 -14.13 15.44 -5.31
N ASN A 151 -12.95 16.03 -5.14
CA ASN A 151 -11.79 15.66 -5.95
C ASN A 151 -11.32 14.21 -5.71
N LEU A 152 -11.35 13.74 -4.46
CA LEU A 152 -10.88 12.39 -4.13
C LEU A 152 -11.85 11.32 -4.65
N ILE A 153 -13.15 11.50 -4.43
CA ILE A 153 -14.17 10.49 -4.77
C ILE A 153 -14.56 10.57 -6.26
N PHE A 154 -14.83 11.76 -6.78
CA PHE A 154 -15.37 11.90 -8.14
C PHE A 154 -14.36 11.51 -9.23
N TRP A 155 -13.07 11.78 -9.01
CA TRP A 155 -12.01 11.43 -9.98
C TRP A 155 -11.44 10.03 -9.78
N GLY A 156 -11.47 9.47 -8.56
CA GLY A 156 -10.89 8.14 -8.28
C GLY A 156 -11.84 6.97 -8.50
N MET A 157 -13.16 7.15 -8.31
CA MET A 157 -14.13 6.04 -8.40
C MET A 157 -14.30 5.42 -9.79
N PRO A 158 -14.21 6.16 -10.92
CA PRO A 158 -14.23 5.56 -12.25
C PRO A 158 -13.10 4.53 -12.45
N GLU A 159 -11.91 4.83 -11.93
CA GLU A 159 -10.75 3.94 -11.99
C GLU A 159 -10.95 2.70 -11.12
N VAL A 160 -11.48 2.85 -9.91
CA VAL A 160 -11.85 1.71 -9.03
C VAL A 160 -12.85 0.78 -9.73
N GLY A 161 -13.88 1.33 -10.36
CA GLY A 161 -14.86 0.53 -11.12
C GLY A 161 -14.22 -0.21 -12.30
N ARG A 162 -13.31 0.44 -13.02
CA ARG A 162 -12.54 -0.19 -14.11
C ARG A 162 -11.67 -1.33 -13.59
N ARG A 163 -10.97 -1.15 -12.46
CA ARG A 163 -10.14 -2.18 -11.82
C ARG A 163 -10.97 -3.38 -11.39
N LEU A 164 -12.13 -3.14 -10.80
CA LEU A 164 -13.04 -4.20 -10.38
C LEU A 164 -13.50 -5.05 -11.56
N LYS A 165 -13.89 -4.41 -12.67
CA LYS A 165 -14.29 -5.12 -13.89
C LYS A 165 -13.15 -5.97 -14.45
N VAL A 166 -11.95 -5.38 -14.59
CA VAL A 166 -10.76 -6.10 -15.06
C VAL A 166 -10.42 -7.28 -14.14
N PHE A 167 -10.50 -7.09 -12.82
CA PHE A 167 -10.23 -8.15 -11.85
C PHE A 167 -11.19 -9.33 -11.99
N VAL A 168 -12.49 -9.05 -12.11
CA VAL A 168 -13.51 -10.08 -12.34
C VAL A 168 -13.27 -10.78 -13.67
N ASP A 169 -13.05 -10.02 -14.75
CA ASP A 169 -12.85 -10.56 -16.10
C ASP A 169 -11.60 -11.48 -16.16
N GLU A 170 -10.51 -11.11 -15.48
CA GLU A 170 -9.28 -11.91 -15.35
C GLU A 170 -9.53 -13.23 -14.60
N LEU A 171 -10.34 -13.18 -13.55
CA LEU A 171 -10.68 -14.36 -12.76
C LEU A 171 -11.58 -15.33 -13.53
N THR A 172 -12.45 -14.84 -14.40
CA THR A 172 -13.39 -15.67 -15.17
C THR A 172 -12.92 -16.02 -16.60
N GLU A 173 -11.61 -15.99 -16.84
CA GLU A 173 -10.96 -16.37 -18.11
C GLU A 173 -11.50 -15.65 -19.36
N GLY A 174 -11.99 -14.41 -19.23
CA GLY A 174 -12.34 -13.59 -20.39
C GLY A 174 -13.49 -14.12 -21.26
N LYS A 175 -14.52 -14.76 -20.68
CA LYS A 175 -15.82 -14.98 -21.36
C LYS A 175 -16.44 -13.61 -21.70
N GLY A 176 -16.01 -13.02 -22.80
CA GLY A 176 -16.32 -11.64 -23.15
C GLY A 176 -17.82 -11.35 -23.27
N GLY A 177 -18.21 -10.18 -22.76
CA GLY A 177 -19.48 -9.52 -23.07
C GLY A 177 -20.42 -9.37 -21.88
N ASP A 178 -20.68 -10.46 -21.16
CA ASP A 178 -21.62 -10.51 -20.04
C ASP A 178 -20.90 -10.85 -18.73
N LEU A 179 -21.36 -10.23 -17.63
CA LEU A 179 -20.87 -10.56 -16.29
C LEU A 179 -21.18 -12.04 -15.98
N PRO A 180 -20.25 -12.78 -15.35
CA PRO A 180 -20.49 -14.16 -14.95
C PRO A 180 -21.69 -14.26 -14.01
N GLU A 181 -22.38 -15.40 -14.03
CA GLU A 181 -23.48 -15.67 -13.09
C GLU A 181 -22.97 -15.53 -11.63
N PRO A 182 -23.77 -15.01 -10.69
CA PRO A 182 -23.32 -14.73 -9.33
C PRO A 182 -22.71 -15.94 -8.61
N GLU A 183 -23.20 -17.15 -8.90
CA GLU A 183 -22.69 -18.41 -8.33
C GLU A 183 -21.31 -18.78 -8.90
N GLU A 184 -21.08 -18.55 -10.19
CA GLU A 184 -19.77 -18.78 -10.84
C GLU A 184 -18.74 -17.78 -10.29
N MET A 185 -19.12 -16.50 -10.19
CA MET A 185 -18.29 -15.45 -9.60
C MET A 185 -17.91 -15.78 -8.15
N LEU A 186 -18.90 -16.18 -7.33
CA LEU A 186 -18.67 -16.60 -5.94
C LEU A 186 -17.64 -17.74 -5.86
N SER A 187 -17.80 -18.77 -6.70
CA SER A 187 -16.92 -19.94 -6.71
C SER A 187 -15.47 -19.57 -7.04
N VAL A 188 -15.27 -18.79 -8.11
CA VAL A 188 -13.92 -18.42 -8.58
C VAL A 188 -13.21 -17.49 -7.59
N ILE A 189 -13.93 -16.52 -7.02
CA ILE A 189 -13.36 -15.61 -6.01
C ILE A 189 -13.03 -16.37 -4.73
N LYS A 190 -13.85 -17.36 -4.35
CA LYS A 190 -13.57 -18.23 -3.21
C LYS A 190 -12.30 -19.06 -3.43
N GLU A 191 -12.17 -19.71 -4.57
CA GLU A 191 -10.97 -20.49 -4.91
C GLU A 191 -9.71 -19.60 -4.91
N SER A 192 -9.82 -18.39 -5.47
CA SER A 192 -8.73 -17.39 -5.46
C SER A 192 -8.34 -16.99 -4.04
N TYR A 193 -9.32 -16.78 -3.15
CA TYR A 193 -9.09 -16.45 -1.75
C TYR A 193 -8.46 -17.63 -0.98
N GLU A 194 -8.94 -18.85 -1.20
CA GLU A 194 -8.39 -20.07 -0.58
C GLU A 194 -6.92 -20.29 -0.94
N GLY A 195 -6.51 -19.93 -2.16
CA GLY A 195 -5.12 -19.98 -2.65
C GLY A 195 -4.16 -18.94 -2.06
N LEU A 196 -4.65 -17.97 -1.28
CA LEU A 196 -3.80 -16.94 -0.66
C LEU A 196 -3.01 -17.50 0.53
N MET A 197 -1.85 -16.89 0.77
CA MET A 197 -1.03 -17.17 1.97
C MET A 197 -1.69 -16.58 3.24
N ASP A 198 -1.36 -17.16 4.39
CA ASP A 198 -1.99 -16.82 5.67
C ASP A 198 -1.89 -15.32 6.03
N ALA A 199 -0.76 -14.68 5.73
CA ALA A 199 -0.61 -13.24 5.99
C ALA A 199 -1.53 -12.37 5.11
N GLN A 200 -1.83 -12.81 3.88
CA GLN A 200 -2.82 -12.12 3.03
C GLN A 200 -4.23 -12.32 3.61
N LYS A 201 -4.60 -13.54 3.97
CA LYS A 201 -5.92 -13.84 4.59
C LYS A 201 -6.14 -13.06 5.88
N ALA A 202 -5.10 -12.95 6.72
CA ALA A 202 -5.13 -12.18 7.96
C ALA A 202 -5.37 -10.69 7.68
N ALA A 203 -4.64 -10.12 6.71
CA ALA A 203 -4.79 -8.72 6.34
C ALA A 203 -6.16 -8.43 5.68
N ILE A 204 -6.70 -9.32 4.85
CA ILE A 204 -8.05 -9.18 4.27
C ILE A 204 -9.09 -9.16 5.40
N ASN A 205 -9.08 -10.17 6.28
CA ASN A 205 -10.01 -10.26 7.40
C ASN A 205 -9.95 -9.00 8.28
N LEU A 206 -8.74 -8.54 8.65
CA LEU A 206 -8.58 -7.39 9.52
C LEU A 206 -9.04 -6.07 8.84
N LEU A 207 -8.69 -5.87 7.57
CA LEU A 207 -9.13 -4.70 6.80
C LEU A 207 -10.65 -4.69 6.60
N SER A 208 -11.24 -5.81 6.21
CA SER A 208 -12.70 -5.95 6.06
C SER A 208 -13.43 -5.66 7.37
N CYS A 209 -12.90 -6.15 8.49
CA CYS A 209 -13.44 -5.91 9.81
C CYS A 209 -13.35 -4.45 10.24
N ILE A 210 -12.18 -3.81 10.10
CA ILE A 210 -11.96 -2.45 10.62
C ILE A 210 -12.59 -1.39 9.71
N HIS A 211 -12.42 -1.52 8.39
CA HIS A 211 -12.89 -0.50 7.44
C HIS A 211 -14.35 -0.67 7.03
N ALA A 212 -14.96 -1.82 7.35
CA ALA A 212 -16.32 -2.18 6.96
C ALA A 212 -16.61 -1.96 5.47
N SER A 213 -15.61 -2.20 4.61
CA SER A 213 -15.65 -1.89 3.18
C SER A 213 -15.91 -3.11 2.29
N GLY A 214 -16.45 -4.19 2.85
CA GLY A 214 -16.58 -5.48 2.17
C GLY A 214 -15.27 -6.29 2.11
N MET A 215 -15.35 -7.46 1.47
CA MET A 215 -14.24 -8.39 1.24
C MET A 215 -13.49 -8.14 -0.06
N MET A 216 -14.17 -7.63 -1.09
CA MET A 216 -13.58 -7.46 -2.42
C MET A 216 -12.47 -6.41 -2.44
N LEU A 217 -12.66 -5.31 -1.71
CA LEU A 217 -11.71 -4.22 -1.73
C LEU A 217 -10.35 -4.61 -1.11
N PRO A 218 -10.28 -5.22 0.09
CA PRO A 218 -9.01 -5.75 0.61
C PRO A 218 -8.45 -6.89 -0.25
N LEU A 219 -9.30 -7.76 -0.79
CA LEU A 219 -8.85 -8.84 -1.68
C LEU A 219 -8.10 -8.29 -2.90
N MET A 220 -8.68 -7.33 -3.61
CA MET A 220 -8.04 -6.68 -4.76
C MET A 220 -6.73 -5.99 -4.40
N LEU A 221 -6.67 -5.30 -3.25
CA LEU A 221 -5.45 -4.67 -2.76
C LEU A 221 -4.33 -5.72 -2.56
N LEU A 222 -4.63 -6.81 -1.85
CA LEU A 222 -3.60 -7.80 -1.48
C LEU A 222 -3.23 -8.75 -2.62
N MET A 223 -4.03 -8.81 -3.68
CA MET A 223 -3.69 -9.47 -4.94
C MET A 223 -2.95 -8.54 -5.92
N GLY A 224 -2.61 -7.30 -5.51
CA GLY A 224 -1.87 -6.36 -6.34
C GLY A 224 -2.69 -5.77 -7.49
N LYS A 225 -4.02 -5.83 -7.41
CA LYS A 225 -4.95 -5.33 -8.44
C LYS A 225 -5.39 -3.90 -8.18
N MET A 226 -4.97 -3.33 -7.06
CA MET A 226 -5.32 -1.98 -6.62
C MET A 226 -4.16 -1.37 -5.81
N THR A 227 -3.95 -0.07 -5.97
CA THR A 227 -3.00 0.72 -5.19
C THR A 227 -3.59 1.13 -3.83
N PRO A 228 -2.75 1.49 -2.83
CA PRO A 228 -3.23 2.06 -1.57
C PRO A 228 -4.11 3.30 -1.73
N SER A 229 -3.83 4.13 -2.75
CA SER A 229 -4.59 5.34 -3.05
C SER A 229 -6.00 5.03 -3.56
N GLU A 230 -6.12 4.10 -4.50
CA GLU A 230 -7.42 3.62 -5.01
C GLU A 230 -8.23 2.93 -3.90
N TYR A 231 -7.56 2.12 -3.07
CA TYR A 231 -8.17 1.49 -1.91
C TYR A 231 -8.74 2.51 -0.94
N ALA A 232 -7.96 3.51 -0.56
CA ALA A 232 -8.39 4.54 0.38
C ALA A 232 -9.58 5.33 -0.15
N THR A 233 -9.57 5.70 -1.44
CA THR A 233 -10.70 6.37 -2.09
C THR A 233 -11.98 5.52 -2.02
N ALA A 234 -11.89 4.25 -2.41
CA ALA A 234 -13.04 3.35 -2.44
C ALA A 234 -13.59 3.06 -1.04
N ALA A 235 -12.72 2.78 -0.07
CA ALA A 235 -13.12 2.54 1.32
C ALA A 235 -13.80 3.77 1.93
N MET A 236 -13.29 4.97 1.65
CA MET A 236 -13.89 6.23 2.09
C MET A 236 -15.28 6.44 1.47
N ALA A 237 -15.42 6.19 0.17
CA ALA A 237 -16.71 6.32 -0.53
C ALA A 237 -17.76 5.36 0.05
N ILE A 238 -17.39 4.10 0.34
CA ILE A 238 -18.29 3.13 0.98
C ILE A 238 -18.73 3.62 2.37
N ASN A 239 -17.79 4.08 3.18
CA ASN A 239 -18.08 4.56 4.54
C ASN A 239 -19.00 5.79 4.54
N LEU A 240 -18.74 6.78 3.68
CA LEU A 240 -19.63 7.93 3.51
C LEU A 240 -21.01 7.50 3.01
N GLY A 241 -21.07 6.49 2.14
CA GLY A 241 -22.32 5.91 1.64
C GLY A 241 -23.22 5.38 2.77
N TYR A 242 -22.67 4.61 3.71
CA TYR A 242 -23.42 4.15 4.88
C TYR A 242 -23.98 5.32 5.70
N GLU A 243 -23.14 6.31 5.98
CA GLU A 243 -23.53 7.47 6.78
C GLU A 243 -24.62 8.32 6.09
N MET A 244 -24.56 8.47 4.76
CA MET A 244 -25.58 9.19 3.96
C MET A 244 -26.93 8.45 3.91
N ARG A 245 -26.91 7.11 3.98
CA ARG A 245 -28.11 6.27 4.09
C ARG A 245 -28.66 6.18 5.52
N GLY A 246 -27.91 6.66 6.52
CA GLY A 246 -28.27 6.46 7.93
C GLY A 246 -28.16 5.00 8.36
N GLU A 247 -27.36 4.22 7.63
CA GLU A 247 -27.08 2.82 7.90
C GLU A 247 -25.80 2.71 8.73
N ALA A 248 -25.75 1.72 9.61
CA ALA A 248 -24.51 1.34 10.27
C ALA A 248 -23.95 0.09 9.59
N PRO A 249 -22.63 0.01 9.35
CA PRO A 249 -22.03 -1.26 8.95
C PRO A 249 -22.30 -2.33 10.01
N GLY A 250 -22.44 -3.58 9.56
CA GLY A 250 -22.65 -4.72 10.46
C GLY A 250 -21.52 -4.86 11.47
N THR A 251 -21.79 -5.36 12.68
CA THR A 251 -20.80 -5.42 13.77
C THR A 251 -19.68 -6.43 13.51
N CYS A 252 -18.43 -6.04 13.76
CA CYS A 252 -17.28 -6.93 13.80
C CYS A 252 -16.74 -7.09 15.23
N LYS A 253 -16.25 -8.29 15.57
CA LYS A 253 -15.60 -8.56 16.87
C LYS A 253 -14.18 -9.09 16.69
N LEU A 254 -13.21 -8.43 17.31
CA LEU A 254 -11.83 -8.90 17.46
C LEU A 254 -11.56 -9.21 18.92
N TYR A 255 -11.08 -10.41 19.24
CA TYR A 255 -10.80 -10.85 20.62
C TYR A 255 -11.96 -10.58 21.60
N SER A 256 -13.19 -10.84 21.17
CA SER A 256 -14.44 -10.61 21.94
C SER A 256 -14.79 -9.13 22.22
N ARG A 257 -14.02 -8.17 21.68
CA ARG A 257 -14.35 -6.75 21.72
C ARG A 257 -15.07 -6.37 20.44
N GLU A 258 -16.16 -5.61 20.57
CA GLU A 258 -16.73 -4.93 19.41
C GLU A 258 -15.73 -3.90 18.90
N VAL A 259 -15.44 -4.01 17.61
CA VAL A 259 -14.57 -3.06 16.93
C VAL A 259 -15.43 -1.87 16.52
N SER A 260 -15.05 -0.68 16.96
CA SER A 260 -15.58 0.53 16.36
C SER A 260 -15.09 0.56 14.92
N HIS A 261 -15.99 0.34 13.96
CA HIS A 261 -15.65 0.51 12.54
C HIS A 261 -15.07 1.88 12.32
N PHE A 262 -14.19 1.95 11.32
CA PHE A 262 -13.66 3.19 10.81
C PHE A 262 -14.81 4.16 10.53
N LYS A 263 -14.69 5.39 11.03
CA LYS A 263 -15.67 6.45 10.80
C LYS A 263 -15.00 7.58 10.08
N VAL A 264 -15.61 8.03 8.99
CA VAL A 264 -15.18 9.23 8.29
C VAL A 264 -15.71 10.42 9.07
N ASP A 265 -14.83 11.21 9.68
CA ASP A 265 -15.23 12.53 10.17
C ASP A 265 -15.48 13.44 8.98
N ARG A 266 -16.75 13.80 8.78
CA ARG A 266 -17.19 14.71 7.72
C ARG A 266 -16.46 16.05 7.73
N LYS A 267 -16.02 16.51 8.89
CA LYS A 267 -15.30 17.79 9.02
C LYS A 267 -13.83 17.67 8.63
N GLN A 268 -13.27 16.47 8.61
CA GLN A 268 -11.84 16.20 8.36
C GLN A 268 -11.64 14.96 7.46
N PRO A 269 -12.22 14.95 6.26
CA PRO A 269 -12.18 13.79 5.37
C PRO A 269 -10.78 13.46 4.84
N GLU A 270 -9.87 14.43 4.77
CA GLU A 270 -8.47 14.21 4.36
C GLU A 270 -7.72 13.37 5.39
N GLN A 271 -8.07 13.50 6.68
CA GLN A 271 -7.50 12.66 7.72
C GLN A 271 -7.97 11.22 7.56
N ALA A 272 -9.26 11.03 7.26
CA ALA A 272 -9.81 9.70 7.01
C ALA A 272 -9.12 9.02 5.81
N TYR A 273 -8.93 9.75 4.71
CA TYR A 273 -8.20 9.25 3.55
C TYR A 273 -6.76 8.84 3.90
N LYS A 274 -6.02 9.71 4.61
CA LYS A 274 -4.63 9.42 5.02
C LYS A 274 -4.53 8.18 5.91
N GLU A 275 -5.50 7.99 6.79
CA GLU A 275 -5.55 6.83 7.68
C GLU A 275 -5.83 5.53 6.90
N LEU A 276 -6.86 5.51 6.04
CA LEU A 276 -7.16 4.37 5.17
C LEU A 276 -5.99 4.01 4.25
N HIS A 277 -5.36 5.03 3.66
CA HIS A 277 -4.16 4.87 2.84
C HIS A 277 -2.99 4.28 3.65
N SER A 278 -2.78 4.78 4.86
CA SER A 278 -1.76 4.24 5.76
C SER A 278 -2.02 2.78 6.15
N HIS A 279 -3.29 2.42 6.40
CA HIS A 279 -3.69 1.06 6.71
C HIS A 279 -3.43 0.10 5.53
N ALA A 280 -3.75 0.51 4.31
CA ALA A 280 -3.44 -0.25 3.10
C ALA A 280 -1.92 -0.49 2.95
N ILE A 281 -1.09 0.53 3.17
CA ILE A 281 0.37 0.39 3.14
C ILE A 281 0.86 -0.59 4.20
N LYS A 282 0.37 -0.49 5.44
CA LYS A 282 0.79 -1.39 6.53
C LYS A 282 0.42 -2.85 6.24
N ALA A 283 -0.74 -3.08 5.62
CA ALA A 283 -1.14 -4.43 5.19
C ALA A 283 -0.20 -4.99 4.12
N LEU A 284 0.14 -4.20 3.08
CA LEU A 284 1.10 -4.61 2.06
C LEU A 284 2.52 -4.80 2.61
N GLU A 285 2.94 -3.92 3.53
CA GLU A 285 4.23 -4.05 4.24
C GLU A 285 4.29 -5.37 5.03
N HIS A 286 3.22 -5.73 5.74
CA HIS A 286 3.13 -7.01 6.46
C HIS A 286 3.32 -8.21 5.52
N ILE A 287 2.63 -8.23 4.38
CA ILE A 287 2.71 -9.32 3.41
C ILE A 287 4.13 -9.43 2.82
N SER A 288 4.81 -8.30 2.64
CA SER A 288 6.17 -8.27 2.09
C SER A 288 7.21 -9.05 2.91
N PHE A 289 6.93 -9.31 4.19
CA PHE A 289 7.80 -10.16 5.01
C PHE A 289 7.71 -11.65 4.66
N PHE A 290 6.59 -12.10 4.08
CA PHE A 290 6.30 -13.51 3.85
C PHE A 290 6.39 -13.93 2.39
N THR A 291 6.23 -13.00 1.46
CA THR A 291 6.38 -13.26 0.02
C THR A 291 7.86 -13.42 -0.41
N GLY A 292 8.81 -13.41 0.53
CA GLY A 292 10.23 -13.59 0.23
C GLY A 292 11.03 -14.35 1.30
N ARG A 293 11.26 -15.65 1.10
CA ARG A 293 12.52 -16.28 1.53
C ARG A 293 13.62 -15.77 0.59
N GLY A 294 14.46 -14.86 1.07
CA GLY A 294 15.72 -14.50 0.45
C GLY A 294 15.63 -13.61 -0.80
N SER A 295 15.17 -12.37 -0.68
CA SER A 295 15.68 -11.21 -1.45
C SER A 295 14.91 -9.96 -1.04
N GLY A 296 15.52 -8.78 -1.19
CA GLY A 296 14.78 -7.53 -1.06
C GLY A 296 13.66 -7.49 -2.09
N LEU A 297 12.41 -7.36 -1.63
CA LEU A 297 11.28 -6.99 -2.49
C LEU A 297 11.39 -5.50 -2.83
N GLU A 298 12.34 -5.23 -3.72
CA GLU A 298 12.10 -4.25 -4.75
C GLU A 298 10.97 -4.80 -5.65
N PRO A 299 9.94 -4.00 -5.99
CA PRO A 299 8.99 -4.38 -7.03
C PRO A 299 9.76 -4.84 -8.28
N GLY A 300 9.27 -5.92 -8.91
CA GLY A 300 9.86 -6.44 -10.13
C GLY A 300 9.86 -5.35 -11.20
N ILE A 301 10.89 -5.31 -12.05
CA ILE A 301 11.01 -4.25 -13.03
C ILE A 301 9.81 -4.18 -14.00
N ARG A 302 9.16 -5.31 -14.28
CA ARG A 302 7.90 -5.37 -15.05
C ARG A 302 6.73 -4.73 -14.30
N ASP A 303 6.65 -4.93 -12.99
CA ASP A 303 5.61 -4.33 -12.14
C ASP A 303 5.79 -2.81 -12.09
N LEU A 304 7.05 -2.35 -11.99
CA LEU A 304 7.37 -0.93 -12.06
C LEU A 304 6.99 -0.33 -13.41
N ILE A 305 7.35 -0.97 -14.52
CA ILE A 305 6.97 -0.49 -15.87
C ILE A 305 5.44 -0.42 -15.98
N GLY A 306 4.72 -1.46 -15.54
CA GLY A 306 3.25 -1.50 -15.59
C GLY A 306 2.55 -0.50 -14.69
N ALA A 307 3.19 -0.06 -13.59
CA ALA A 307 2.64 0.94 -12.68
C ALA A 307 2.66 2.37 -13.26
N GLY A 308 3.56 2.66 -14.21
CA GLY A 308 3.73 3.99 -14.81
C GLY A 308 4.38 5.02 -13.88
N GLU A 309 4.74 6.19 -14.43
CA GLU A 309 5.39 7.25 -13.65
C GLU A 309 4.51 7.76 -12.50
N SER A 310 5.12 8.04 -11.35
CA SER A 310 4.44 8.47 -10.14
C SER A 310 5.36 9.30 -9.23
N TYR A 311 4.90 9.65 -8.03
CA TYR A 311 5.71 10.39 -7.06
C TYR A 311 7.04 9.67 -6.73
N ASN A 312 7.04 8.33 -6.69
CA ASN A 312 8.19 7.50 -6.35
C ASN A 312 8.72 6.67 -7.52
N LEU A 313 8.26 6.91 -8.76
CA LEU A 313 8.68 6.16 -9.95
C LEU A 313 8.85 7.09 -11.14
N GLU A 314 9.99 7.04 -11.81
CA GLU A 314 10.29 7.87 -12.98
C GLU A 314 10.91 7.02 -14.09
N PHE A 315 10.55 7.29 -15.35
CA PHE A 315 11.15 6.67 -16.53
C PHE A 315 12.04 7.66 -17.27
N LYS A 316 13.11 7.15 -17.87
CA LYS A 316 13.99 7.88 -18.77
C LYS A 316 14.36 6.96 -19.93
N THR A 317 14.19 7.45 -21.15
CA THR A 317 14.53 6.66 -22.34
C THR A 317 16.03 6.33 -22.40
N SER A 318 16.89 7.26 -21.96
CA SER A 318 18.35 7.12 -22.02
C SER A 318 19.04 7.86 -20.88
N LEU A 319 20.30 7.52 -20.61
CA LEU A 319 21.12 8.20 -19.60
C LEU A 319 21.82 9.46 -20.15
N ARG A 320 22.30 9.42 -21.40
CA ARG A 320 23.12 10.48 -22.01
C ARG A 320 22.82 10.77 -23.47
N TRP A 321 22.12 9.88 -24.18
CA TRP A 321 21.92 10.02 -25.62
C TRP A 321 20.64 10.78 -25.95
N ASP A 322 20.78 11.91 -26.63
CA ASP A 322 19.66 12.66 -27.18
C ASP A 322 19.22 12.01 -28.49
N VAL A 323 18.08 11.32 -28.46
CA VAL A 323 17.55 10.59 -29.63
C VAL A 323 17.22 11.53 -30.79
N ARG A 324 16.85 12.79 -30.52
CA ARG A 324 16.49 13.76 -31.57
C ARG A 324 17.72 14.37 -32.23
N GLN A 325 18.80 14.55 -31.46
CA GLN A 325 20.04 15.17 -31.95
C GLN A 325 21.14 14.15 -32.29
N GLU A 326 20.88 12.86 -32.05
CA GLU A 326 21.80 11.73 -32.28
C GLU A 326 23.21 11.97 -31.73
N LYS A 327 23.29 12.52 -30.51
CA LYS A 327 24.57 12.78 -29.85
C LYS A 327 24.44 12.72 -28.33
N LYS A 328 25.59 12.66 -27.65
CA LYS A 328 25.66 12.81 -26.19
C LYS A 328 25.24 14.22 -25.78
N ASN A 329 24.37 14.31 -24.78
CA ASN A 329 23.84 15.56 -24.28
C ASN A 329 23.89 15.60 -22.73
N PRO A 330 24.72 16.49 -22.13
CA PRO A 330 24.81 16.63 -20.68
C PRO A 330 23.49 16.96 -19.99
N ALA A 331 22.52 17.57 -20.69
CA ALA A 331 21.19 17.85 -20.14
C ALA A 331 20.34 16.58 -19.93
N ILE A 332 20.57 15.53 -20.71
CA ILE A 332 19.91 14.23 -20.52
C ILE A 332 20.47 13.53 -19.27
N GLU A 333 21.79 13.60 -19.08
CA GLU A 333 22.44 13.13 -17.85
C GLU A 333 21.91 13.90 -16.63
N HIS A 334 21.78 15.23 -16.77
CA HIS A 334 21.27 16.10 -15.73
C HIS A 334 19.85 15.73 -15.30
N SER A 335 18.99 15.36 -16.25
CA SER A 335 17.60 14.93 -15.96
C SER A 335 17.55 13.70 -15.05
N SER A 336 18.41 12.70 -15.29
CA SER A 336 18.49 11.52 -14.42
C SER A 336 19.03 11.86 -13.02
N LEU A 337 20.06 12.71 -12.96
CA LEU A 337 20.63 13.16 -11.69
C LEU A 337 19.64 13.99 -10.88
N LYS A 338 18.88 14.87 -11.53
CA LYS A 338 17.81 15.66 -10.92
C LYS A 338 16.79 14.78 -10.22
N THR A 339 16.34 13.71 -10.88
CA THR A 339 15.41 12.74 -10.29
C THR A 339 16.01 12.01 -9.09
N ILE A 340 17.27 11.58 -9.17
CA ILE A 340 17.95 10.92 -8.05
C ILE A 340 18.06 11.86 -6.84
N SER A 341 18.52 13.10 -7.05
CA SER A 341 18.59 14.12 -5.99
C SER A 341 17.22 14.36 -5.36
N ALA A 342 16.17 14.50 -6.18
CA ALA A 342 14.79 14.68 -5.70
C ALA A 342 14.31 13.49 -4.85
N PHE A 343 14.56 12.25 -5.26
CA PHE A 343 14.18 11.06 -4.49
C PHE A 343 14.92 10.98 -3.15
N LEU A 344 16.23 11.26 -3.14
CA LEU A 344 17.04 11.25 -1.93
C LEU A 344 16.56 12.28 -0.90
N ASN A 345 16.18 13.47 -1.36
CA ASN A 345 15.68 14.54 -0.50
C ASN A 345 14.23 14.32 -0.02
N SER A 346 13.47 13.46 -0.72
CA SER A 346 12.03 13.25 -0.48
C SER A 346 11.75 11.97 0.30
N SER A 347 11.02 11.01 -0.28
CA SER A 347 10.62 9.76 0.36
C SER A 347 11.32 8.53 -0.25
N GLY A 348 12.35 8.73 -1.07
CA GLY A 348 12.92 7.69 -1.93
C GLY A 348 12.08 7.43 -3.20
N GLY A 349 12.51 6.48 -4.01
CA GLY A 349 11.83 6.10 -5.25
C GLY A 349 12.68 5.21 -6.15
N HIS A 350 12.15 4.93 -7.34
CA HIS A 350 12.78 4.13 -8.38
C HIS A 350 12.88 4.94 -9.67
N LEU A 351 14.04 4.91 -10.30
CA LEU A 351 14.27 5.48 -11.62
C LEU A 351 14.60 4.32 -12.58
N LEU A 352 13.85 4.21 -13.67
CA LEU A 352 14.12 3.25 -14.75
C LEU A 352 14.71 3.98 -15.95
N ILE A 353 15.91 3.58 -16.37
CA ILE A 353 16.59 4.14 -17.54
C ILE A 353 16.62 3.08 -18.65
N GLY A 354 16.24 3.47 -19.87
CA GLY A 354 15.95 2.55 -20.97
C GLY A 354 14.46 2.28 -21.18
N VAL A 355 13.59 3.11 -20.60
CA VAL A 355 12.12 2.98 -20.69
C VAL A 355 11.52 4.31 -21.15
N GLU A 356 10.65 4.28 -22.16
CA GLU A 356 9.90 5.45 -22.60
C GLU A 356 8.75 5.79 -21.64
N ASP A 357 8.25 7.03 -21.71
CA ASP A 357 7.13 7.52 -20.90
C ASP A 357 5.85 6.66 -21.05
N ASN A 358 5.70 5.95 -22.17
CA ASN A 358 4.59 5.02 -22.44
C ASN A 358 4.80 3.59 -21.89
N GLY A 359 5.92 3.34 -21.20
CA GLY A 359 6.29 2.04 -20.65
C GLY A 359 7.00 1.10 -21.64
N ARG A 360 7.23 1.51 -22.90
CA ARG A 360 8.00 0.70 -23.86
C ARG A 360 9.46 0.62 -23.43
N VAL A 361 10.01 -0.59 -23.44
CA VAL A 361 11.44 -0.82 -23.20
C VAL A 361 12.21 -0.49 -24.48
N GLU A 362 13.02 0.57 -24.43
CA GLU A 362 13.95 0.97 -25.50
C GLU A 362 15.35 0.36 -25.27
N GLY A 363 15.74 0.25 -23.99
CA GLY A 363 17.03 -0.30 -23.55
C GLY A 363 18.15 0.73 -23.47
N VAL A 364 19.07 0.55 -22.52
CA VAL A 364 20.26 1.41 -22.32
C VAL A 364 21.29 1.27 -23.45
N GLU A 365 21.11 0.31 -24.35
CA GLU A 365 21.92 0.14 -25.56
C GLU A 365 21.90 1.40 -26.45
N ILE A 366 20.82 2.20 -26.37
CA ILE A 366 20.70 3.49 -27.07
C ILE A 366 21.81 4.47 -26.66
N ASP A 367 22.36 4.35 -25.45
CA ASP A 367 23.41 5.22 -24.93
C ASP A 367 24.80 4.99 -25.55
N LYS A 368 24.94 3.99 -26.44
CA LYS A 368 26.16 3.67 -27.20
C LYS A 368 27.39 3.44 -26.31
N PHE A 369 27.20 2.74 -25.18
CA PHE A 369 28.33 2.23 -24.40
C PHE A 369 28.85 0.93 -25.01
N GLU A 370 30.14 0.63 -24.78
CA GLU A 370 30.75 -0.62 -25.27
C GLU A 370 30.13 -1.87 -24.61
N ASN A 371 29.72 -1.74 -23.34
CA ASN A 371 29.08 -2.79 -22.55
C ASN A 371 28.44 -2.22 -21.28
N ASP A 372 27.69 -3.09 -20.59
CA ASP A 372 26.99 -2.87 -19.33
C ASP A 372 27.89 -2.31 -18.21
N ASP A 373 29.12 -2.81 -18.09
CA ASP A 373 30.08 -2.35 -17.07
C ASP A 373 30.49 -0.89 -17.30
N LYS A 374 30.71 -0.49 -18.56
CA LYS A 374 31.04 0.90 -18.93
C LYS A 374 29.86 1.84 -18.68
N PHE A 375 28.64 1.38 -18.92
CA PHE A 375 27.43 2.13 -18.59
C PHE A 375 27.35 2.38 -17.07
N LEU A 376 27.44 1.31 -16.26
CA LEU A 376 27.36 1.41 -14.80
C LEU A 376 28.49 2.26 -14.20
N LEU A 377 29.71 2.12 -14.72
CA LEU A 377 30.84 2.95 -14.32
C LEU A 377 30.58 4.44 -14.59
N HIS A 378 30.06 4.77 -15.77
CA HIS A 378 29.70 6.15 -16.13
C HIS A 378 28.59 6.69 -15.22
N PHE A 379 27.52 5.92 -15.02
CA PHE A 379 26.44 6.27 -14.11
C PHE A 379 26.95 6.59 -12.70
N TRP A 380 27.76 5.71 -12.10
CA TRP A 380 28.29 5.94 -10.77
C TRP A 380 29.29 7.10 -10.69
N ASN A 381 30.03 7.37 -11.76
CA ASN A 381 30.89 8.56 -11.83
C ASN A 381 30.06 9.85 -11.88
N LEU A 382 28.95 9.88 -12.61
CA LEU A 382 28.01 11.00 -12.61
C LEU A 382 27.46 11.25 -11.20
N VAL A 383 26.94 10.22 -10.54
CA VAL A 383 26.40 10.31 -9.17
C VAL A 383 27.45 10.87 -8.20
N LYS A 384 28.65 10.28 -8.15
CA LYS A 384 29.71 10.72 -7.22
C LYS A 384 30.20 12.14 -7.49
N SER A 385 30.40 12.47 -8.76
CA SER A 385 30.90 13.80 -9.15
C SER A 385 29.87 14.91 -8.93
N SER A 386 28.58 14.56 -8.90
CA SER A 386 27.49 15.54 -8.88
C SER A 386 26.76 15.65 -7.53
N MET A 387 26.83 14.64 -6.66
CA MET A 387 26.16 14.62 -5.35
C MET A 387 27.06 14.16 -4.19
N GLY A 388 28.34 13.90 -4.46
CA GLY A 388 29.28 13.39 -3.46
C GLY A 388 29.28 11.86 -3.32
N GLN A 389 30.22 11.34 -2.55
CA GLN A 389 30.37 9.89 -2.32
C GLN A 389 29.47 9.40 -1.18
N GLU A 390 29.13 10.30 -0.27
CA GLU A 390 28.29 10.10 0.91
C GLU A 390 26.87 9.63 0.58
N VAL A 391 26.36 9.90 -0.63
CA VAL A 391 25.02 9.45 -1.06
C VAL A 391 24.97 7.99 -1.50
N THR A 392 26.13 7.39 -1.82
CA THR A 392 26.21 6.03 -2.38
C THR A 392 25.55 4.93 -1.54
N PRO A 393 25.54 4.97 -0.19
CA PRO A 393 24.83 3.97 0.61
C PRO A 393 23.31 3.97 0.38
N TYR A 394 22.75 5.09 -0.07
CA TYR A 394 21.31 5.30 -0.26
C TYR A 394 20.84 5.06 -1.70
N ILE A 395 21.75 4.65 -2.58
CA ILE A 395 21.46 4.33 -3.98
C ILE A 395 21.84 2.88 -4.25
N ARG A 396 21.00 2.16 -4.97
CA ARG A 396 21.30 0.84 -5.55
C ARG A 396 20.98 0.89 -7.03
N SER A 397 21.84 0.36 -7.88
CA SER A 397 21.57 0.19 -9.30
C SER A 397 21.78 -1.26 -9.72
N LYS A 398 20.93 -1.73 -10.64
CA LYS A 398 21.07 -3.02 -11.32
C LYS A 398 20.66 -2.88 -12.78
N LEU A 399 21.27 -3.70 -13.64
CA LEU A 399 20.87 -3.85 -15.03
C LEU A 399 20.04 -5.12 -15.16
N GLU A 400 18.88 -5.01 -15.79
CA GLU A 400 17.92 -6.12 -15.95
C GLU A 400 17.47 -6.20 -17.40
N LYS A 401 17.44 -7.43 -17.94
CA LYS A 401 16.96 -7.67 -19.30
C LYS A 401 15.45 -7.86 -19.29
N VAL A 402 14.73 -7.03 -20.04
CA VAL A 402 13.26 -7.02 -20.12
C VAL A 402 12.85 -6.73 -21.56
N ASP A 403 11.92 -7.52 -22.10
CA ASP A 403 11.32 -7.31 -23.43
C ASP A 403 12.33 -7.06 -24.57
N GLY A 404 13.49 -7.71 -24.50
CA GLY A 404 14.53 -7.66 -25.52
C GLY A 404 15.54 -6.52 -25.37
N GLY A 405 15.36 -5.62 -24.42
CA GLY A 405 16.32 -4.55 -24.07
C GLY A 405 16.85 -4.66 -22.65
N THR A 406 17.89 -3.88 -22.32
CA THR A 406 18.45 -3.82 -20.96
C THR A 406 18.00 -2.54 -20.27
N VAL A 407 17.39 -2.62 -19.09
CA VAL A 407 16.96 -1.46 -18.31
C VAL A 407 17.85 -1.30 -17.09
N CYS A 408 18.30 -0.07 -16.81
CA CYS A 408 18.95 0.26 -15.55
C CYS A 408 17.90 0.68 -14.52
N HIS A 409 17.70 -0.17 -13.52
CA HIS A 409 16.87 0.13 -12.35
C HIS A 409 17.72 0.75 -11.27
N VAL A 410 17.40 1.99 -10.91
CA VAL A 410 18.04 2.74 -9.84
C VAL A 410 17.04 2.92 -8.69
N ARG A 411 17.30 2.29 -7.55
CA ARG A 411 16.56 2.49 -6.30
C ARG A 411 17.25 3.55 -5.46
N CYS A 412 16.49 4.54 -5.04
CA CYS A 412 16.90 5.56 -4.08
C CYS A 412 16.11 5.38 -2.78
N VAL A 413 16.81 5.26 -1.66
CA VAL A 413 16.18 5.41 -0.33
C VAL A 413 16.45 6.83 0.19
N ARG A 414 15.57 7.34 1.05
CA ARG A 414 15.71 8.68 1.61
C ARG A 414 17.08 8.86 2.27
N SER A 415 17.75 9.96 1.95
CA SER A 415 18.99 10.38 2.59
C SER A 415 18.72 10.92 4.01
N PRO A 416 19.60 10.69 5.00
CA PRO A 416 19.51 11.33 6.30
C PRO A 416 20.01 12.79 6.29
N ALA A 417 20.62 13.25 5.20
CA ALA A 417 21.17 14.59 5.05
C ALA A 417 20.72 15.22 3.71
N PRO A 418 20.62 16.56 3.61
CA PRO A 418 20.24 17.22 2.37
C PRO A 418 21.26 16.97 1.25
N VAL A 419 20.77 16.71 0.04
CA VAL A 419 21.57 16.38 -1.14
C VAL A 419 21.39 17.48 -2.20
N PHE A 420 22.43 18.30 -2.37
CA PHE A 420 22.50 19.27 -3.46
C PHE A 420 23.04 18.60 -4.73
N LEU A 421 22.48 18.97 -5.88
CA LEU A 421 22.96 18.52 -7.19
C LEU A 421 23.87 19.57 -7.78
N ARG A 422 25.11 19.19 -8.10
CA ARG A 422 26.10 20.04 -8.75
C ARG A 422 26.74 19.33 -9.94
N GLN A 423 26.24 19.58 -11.15
CA GLN A 423 26.84 19.07 -12.38
C GLN A 423 27.63 20.16 -13.10
N LYS A 424 28.78 19.82 -13.69
CA LYS A 424 29.57 20.76 -14.50
C LYS A 424 28.73 21.36 -15.63
N GLY A 425 28.66 22.69 -15.70
CA GLY A 425 27.88 23.42 -16.70
C GLY A 425 26.46 23.77 -16.26
N PHE A 426 26.05 23.34 -15.06
CA PHE A 426 24.77 23.66 -14.43
C PHE A 426 25.01 24.40 -13.10
N GLY A 427 23.97 25.05 -12.58
CA GLY A 427 23.98 25.61 -11.23
C GLY A 427 24.01 24.51 -10.16
N GLU A 428 24.38 24.88 -8.94
CA GLU A 428 24.12 24.03 -7.79
C GLU A 428 22.67 24.24 -7.33
N GLU A 429 21.90 23.17 -7.25
CA GLU A 429 20.45 23.24 -7.04
C GLU A 429 19.97 22.18 -6.04
N PHE A 430 18.88 22.49 -5.34
CA PHE A 430 18.24 21.58 -4.39
C PHE A 430 16.89 21.11 -4.95
N TYR A 431 16.77 19.81 -5.19
CA TYR A 431 15.59 19.22 -5.81
C TYR A 431 14.75 18.41 -4.82
N ILE A 432 13.43 18.50 -4.95
CA ILE A 432 12.45 17.65 -4.25
C ILE A 432 11.42 17.09 -5.25
N ARG A 433 10.66 16.06 -4.83
CA ARG A 433 9.51 15.56 -5.58
C ARG A 433 8.26 16.39 -5.26
N THR A 434 7.59 16.86 -6.31
CA THR A 434 6.30 17.54 -6.27
C THR A 434 5.38 16.85 -7.28
N GLY A 435 4.45 16.02 -6.79
CA GLY A 435 3.72 15.09 -7.66
C GLY A 435 4.68 14.16 -8.43
N PRO A 436 4.45 13.86 -9.71
CA PRO A 436 5.36 13.04 -10.52
C PRO A 436 6.57 13.83 -11.06
N SER A 437 6.81 15.07 -10.61
CA SER A 437 7.87 15.92 -11.13
C SER A 437 8.96 16.21 -10.10
N SER A 438 10.17 16.49 -10.60
CA SER A 438 11.29 16.97 -9.79
C SER A 438 11.35 18.50 -9.88
N ALA A 439 11.17 19.19 -8.76
CA ALA A 439 11.14 20.66 -8.69
C ALA A 439 12.39 21.18 -7.95
N SER A 440 13.03 22.22 -8.50
CA SER A 440 14.08 22.97 -7.81
C SER A 440 13.42 23.93 -6.82
N LEU A 441 13.96 23.99 -5.61
CA LEU A 441 13.55 24.99 -4.62
C LEU A 441 14.47 26.20 -4.66
N GLU A 442 13.87 27.39 -4.53
CA GLU A 442 14.64 28.61 -4.28
C GLU A 442 15.32 28.54 -2.92
N ILE A 443 16.42 29.30 -2.73
CA ILE A 443 17.27 29.22 -1.54
C ILE A 443 16.46 29.28 -0.23
N ARG A 444 15.50 30.20 -0.13
CA ARG A 444 14.67 30.36 1.07
C ARG A 444 13.79 29.14 1.34
N GLU A 445 13.19 28.57 0.30
CA GLU A 445 12.32 27.40 0.39
C GLU A 445 13.14 26.16 0.73
N ALA A 446 14.31 26.01 0.11
CA ALA A 446 15.26 24.95 0.41
C ALA A 446 15.69 25.00 1.88
N LEU A 447 16.05 26.17 2.42
CA LEU A 447 16.42 26.31 3.83
C LEU A 447 15.28 25.92 4.78
N ASN A 448 14.05 26.36 4.50
CA ASN A 448 12.87 26.00 5.29
C ASN A 448 12.63 24.49 5.23
N TYR A 449 12.58 23.92 4.03
CA TYR A 449 12.42 22.49 3.82
C TYR A 449 13.49 21.69 4.56
N ILE A 450 14.75 22.11 4.47
CA ILE A 450 15.86 21.41 5.13
C ILE A 450 15.69 21.43 6.65
N SER A 451 15.29 22.58 7.22
CA SER A 451 15.11 22.74 8.66
C SER A 451 14.00 21.85 9.24
N GLU A 452 12.92 21.65 8.49
CA GLU A 452 11.81 20.77 8.87
C GLU A 452 12.12 19.30 8.62
N ARG A 453 12.81 19.00 7.50
CA ARG A 453 12.98 17.64 6.98
C ARG A 453 14.22 16.93 7.51
N PHE A 454 15.29 17.67 7.80
CA PHE A 454 16.58 17.15 8.25
C PHE A 454 16.98 17.83 9.57
N PRO A 455 16.31 17.49 10.69
CA PRO A 455 16.63 18.08 11.99
C PRO A 455 18.09 17.81 12.34
N VAL A 456 18.80 18.88 12.71
CA VAL A 456 20.19 18.82 13.16
C VAL A 456 20.22 17.97 14.43
N LYS A 457 21.00 16.89 14.42
CA LYS A 457 21.26 16.07 15.61
C LYS A 457 22.17 16.79 16.59
#